data_AF-A0A2E6XAM8-F1
#
_entry.id   AF-A0A2E6XAM8-F1
#
_cell.length_a   1.000
_cell.length_b   1.000
_cell.length_c   1.000
_cell.angle_alpha   90.00
_cell.angle_beta   90.00
_cell.angle_gamma   90.00
#
_symmetry.space_group_name_H-M   'P 1'
#
loop_
_entity.id
_entity.type
_entity.pdbx_description
1 polymer ?
#
loop_
_entity_poly.entity_id
_entity_poly.type
_entity_poly.pdbx_seq_one_letter_code
_entity_poly.pdbx_strand_id
1 'polypeptide(L)'
;MDFCSWAYGGVNGDNYEYCLESDQGVEIREIAEYAGSNAFAQHSRELETPNQSFVIGNPLQFESGLGSRIAIHEYVHIYQNANKVDENDFGLPLWLEEGSAEFLALYLSQEEGWADFRMAMAEALESAKDLQERHPGIGIQDIETSESRDALQSICDCTGMLQYETGQWATAWLVNRTSLDIFYKSYIPDIVDLGGHGSFEKHFGLTVQEFYGEFDEFMSSSTGNQLAILPIP
;
A
#
# COMPACT_ATOMS: atom_id res chain seq x y z
N MET A 1 9.40 -7.83 23.75
CA MET A 1 8.93 -8.95 24.58
C MET A 1 7.43 -8.86 24.81
N ASP A 2 6.92 -7.79 25.45
CA ASP A 2 5.48 -7.69 25.77
C ASP A 2 4.57 -7.57 24.55
N PHE A 3 4.94 -6.73 23.56
CA PHE A 3 4.19 -6.63 22.30
C PHE A 3 4.10 -7.98 21.59
N CYS A 4 5.23 -8.61 21.24
CA CYS A 4 5.22 -9.90 20.55
C CYS A 4 4.50 -11.01 21.35
N SER A 5 4.67 -11.02 22.67
CA SER A 5 3.97 -11.98 23.54
C SER A 5 2.45 -11.78 23.48
N TRP A 6 1.99 -10.54 23.59
CA TRP A 6 0.57 -10.21 23.47
C TRP A 6 0.04 -10.49 22.06
N ALA A 7 0.81 -10.12 21.03
CA ALA A 7 0.42 -10.23 19.64
C ALA A 7 0.32 -11.68 19.17
N TYR A 8 1.14 -12.60 19.68
CA TYR A 8 1.20 -13.99 19.22
C TYR A 8 0.82 -15.03 20.30
N GLY A 9 0.24 -14.60 21.42
CA GLY A 9 -0.35 -15.51 22.42
C GLY A 9 0.62 -16.21 23.36
N GLY A 10 1.82 -15.65 23.56
CA GLY A 10 2.81 -16.15 24.51
C GLY A 10 4.26 -15.94 24.05
N VAL A 11 5.21 -16.39 24.88
CA VAL A 11 6.66 -16.18 24.67
C VAL A 11 7.38 -17.33 23.97
N ASN A 12 6.64 -18.24 23.32
CA ASN A 12 7.20 -19.43 22.66
C ASN A 12 6.59 -19.61 21.26
N GLY A 13 7.38 -20.11 20.31
CA GLY A 13 6.94 -20.48 18.97
C GLY A 13 7.49 -19.56 17.88
N ASP A 14 7.53 -20.08 16.64
CA ASP A 14 8.20 -19.47 15.50
C ASP A 14 7.74 -18.02 15.22
N ASN A 15 6.44 -17.73 15.33
CA ASN A 15 5.90 -16.39 15.10
C ASN A 15 6.32 -15.39 16.20
N TYR A 16 6.38 -15.84 17.46
CA TYR A 16 6.87 -14.99 18.55
C TYR A 16 8.36 -14.69 18.36
N GLU A 17 9.17 -15.70 18.04
CA GLU A 17 10.61 -15.55 17.81
C GLU A 17 10.88 -14.64 16.61
N TYR A 18 10.16 -14.83 15.50
CA TYR A 18 10.24 -13.98 14.32
C TYR A 18 9.90 -12.52 14.65
N CYS A 19 8.77 -12.26 15.32
CA CYS A 19 8.42 -10.91 15.79
C CYS A 19 9.53 -10.31 16.66
N LEU A 20 10.09 -11.10 17.57
CA LEU A 20 11.05 -10.60 18.54
C LEU A 20 12.41 -10.27 17.90
N GLU A 21 12.86 -11.10 16.97
CA GLU A 21 14.24 -11.12 16.48
C GLU A 21 14.42 -10.56 15.06
N SER A 22 13.35 -10.50 14.25
CA SER A 22 13.48 -10.21 12.81
C SER A 22 12.42 -9.27 12.21
N ASP A 23 11.38 -8.93 12.96
CA ASP A 23 10.22 -8.20 12.43
C ASP A 23 9.76 -7.08 13.41
N GLN A 24 8.47 -6.79 13.50
CA GLN A 24 7.82 -5.71 14.28
C GLN A 24 8.42 -5.43 15.66
N GLY A 25 8.83 -6.46 16.41
CA GLY A 25 9.46 -6.27 17.71
C GLY A 25 10.81 -5.55 17.65
N VAL A 26 11.57 -5.71 16.56
CA VAL A 26 12.80 -4.95 16.24
C VAL A 26 12.43 -3.51 15.92
N GLU A 27 11.49 -3.30 15.00
CA GLU A 27 11.08 -1.96 14.54
C GLU A 27 10.55 -1.09 15.69
N ILE A 28 9.75 -1.66 16.61
CA ILE A 28 9.28 -0.95 17.81
C ILE A 28 10.43 -0.47 18.68
N ARG A 29 11.48 -1.29 18.84
CA ARG A 29 12.65 -0.92 19.63
C ARG A 29 13.42 0.20 18.95
N GLU A 30 13.57 0.15 17.63
CA GLU A 30 14.20 1.21 16.85
C GLU A 30 13.41 2.52 16.92
N ILE A 31 12.07 2.48 16.82
CA ILE A 31 11.21 3.65 17.03
C ILE A 31 11.46 4.29 18.40
N ALA A 32 11.54 3.46 19.45
CA ALA A 32 11.77 3.94 20.81
C ALA A 32 13.20 4.47 21.02
N GLU A 33 14.20 3.80 20.46
CA GLU A 33 15.62 4.16 20.60
C GLU A 33 15.97 5.43 19.82
N TYR A 34 15.45 5.56 18.60
CA TYR A 34 15.78 6.64 17.68
C TYR A 34 14.72 7.73 17.60
N ALA A 35 13.66 7.65 18.41
CA ALA A 35 12.49 8.54 18.34
C ALA A 35 11.91 8.61 16.91
N GLY A 36 11.92 7.49 16.19
CA GLY A 36 11.45 7.39 14.81
C GLY A 36 9.95 7.63 14.67
N SER A 37 9.51 7.92 13.44
CA SER A 37 8.10 8.17 13.09
C SER A 37 7.46 7.08 12.23
N ASN A 38 8.07 5.89 12.19
CA ASN A 38 7.54 4.74 11.47
C ASN A 38 6.26 4.22 12.12
N ALA A 39 5.43 3.57 11.32
CA ALA A 39 4.26 2.85 11.76
C ALA A 39 4.17 1.54 10.99
N PHE A 40 3.40 0.61 11.54
CA PHE A 40 3.08 -0.64 10.87
C PHE A 40 1.75 -1.16 11.42
N ALA A 41 1.04 -1.92 10.58
CA ALA A 41 -0.11 -2.69 10.98
C ALA A 41 0.20 -4.19 10.99
N GLN A 42 -0.25 -4.88 12.03
CA GLN A 42 -0.33 -6.34 12.07
C GLN A 42 -1.79 -6.74 11.87
N HIS A 43 -2.02 -7.62 10.91
CA HIS A 43 -3.36 -8.08 10.59
C HIS A 43 -3.64 -9.44 11.21
N SER A 44 -4.85 -9.60 11.74
CA SER A 44 -5.43 -10.88 12.07
C SER A 44 -6.92 -10.84 11.79
N ARG A 45 -7.46 -11.98 11.36
CA ARG A 45 -8.86 -12.17 10.99
C ARG A 45 -9.59 -13.03 12.03
N GLU A 46 -8.85 -13.63 12.96
CA GLU A 46 -9.40 -14.43 14.04
C GLU A 46 -9.56 -13.59 15.32
N LEU A 47 -10.50 -14.01 16.18
CA LEU A 47 -10.65 -13.45 17.53
C LEU A 47 -9.59 -13.99 18.50
N GLU A 48 -8.85 -15.01 18.08
CA GLU A 48 -7.74 -15.60 18.79
C GLU A 48 -6.41 -15.06 18.26
N THR A 49 -5.34 -15.24 19.03
CA THR A 49 -4.01 -14.82 18.62
C THR A 49 -3.57 -15.56 17.35
N PRO A 50 -2.90 -14.90 16.38
CA PRO A 50 -2.32 -13.57 16.50
C PRO A 50 -3.35 -12.43 16.57
N ASN A 51 -3.11 -11.38 17.35
CA ASN A 51 -4.03 -10.25 17.47
C ASN A 51 -3.83 -9.24 16.33
N GLN A 52 -4.89 -8.52 15.95
CA GLN A 52 -4.74 -7.34 15.11
C GLN A 52 -4.12 -6.20 15.94
N SER A 53 -3.10 -5.56 15.41
CA SER A 53 -2.45 -4.44 16.09
C SER A 53 -2.04 -3.35 15.12
N PHE A 54 -1.93 -2.14 15.65
CA PHE A 54 -1.47 -1.00 14.90
C PHE A 54 -0.59 -0.16 15.81
N VAL A 55 0.62 0.14 15.36
CA VAL A 55 1.60 0.89 16.12
C VAL A 55 2.01 2.10 15.30
N ILE A 56 1.84 3.29 15.87
CA ILE A 56 2.37 4.53 15.31
C ILE A 56 3.45 5.06 16.25
N GLY A 57 4.69 5.11 15.77
CA GLY A 57 5.79 5.78 16.43
C GLY A 57 5.68 7.29 16.31
N ASN A 58 5.67 8.00 17.44
CA ASN A 58 5.90 9.44 17.54
C ASN A 58 5.36 10.31 16.36
N PRO A 59 4.08 10.20 15.97
CA PRO A 59 3.60 10.76 14.69
C PRO A 59 3.76 12.28 14.60
N LEU A 60 3.79 12.96 15.75
CA LEU A 60 3.89 14.40 15.87
C LEU A 60 5.33 14.93 16.01
N GLN A 61 6.34 14.05 16.11
CA GLN A 61 7.71 14.47 16.42
C GLN A 61 8.58 14.74 15.19
N PHE A 62 8.16 14.30 14.00
CA PHE A 62 8.94 14.44 12.77
C PHE A 62 8.42 15.56 11.86
N GLU A 63 9.37 16.15 11.13
CA GLU A 63 9.20 17.28 10.21
C GLU A 63 7.87 17.25 9.44
N SER A 64 7.21 18.42 9.39
CA SER A 64 6.10 18.72 8.48
C SER A 64 5.04 17.61 8.35
N GLY A 65 4.72 16.88 9.42
CA GLY A 65 3.66 15.86 9.40
C GLY A 65 4.03 14.53 8.74
N LEU A 66 5.31 14.21 8.52
CA LEU A 66 5.73 12.91 7.96
C LEU A 66 5.20 11.71 8.77
N GLY A 67 5.29 11.77 10.10
CA GLY A 67 4.74 10.73 10.97
C GLY A 67 3.21 10.62 10.88
N SER A 68 2.52 11.75 10.69
CA SER A 68 1.07 11.76 10.45
C SER A 68 0.71 11.15 9.09
N ARG A 69 1.51 11.40 8.04
CA ARG A 69 1.35 10.77 6.73
C ARG A 69 1.47 9.25 6.83
N ILE A 70 2.51 8.77 7.50
CA ILE A 70 2.71 7.34 7.75
C ILE A 70 1.55 6.76 8.57
N ALA A 71 1.05 7.47 9.58
CA ALA A 71 -0.13 7.05 10.32
C ALA A 71 -1.40 6.94 9.44
N ILE A 72 -1.58 7.84 8.48
CA ILE A 72 -2.68 7.75 7.52
C ILE A 72 -2.52 6.52 6.63
N HIS A 73 -1.33 6.30 6.07
CA HIS A 73 -1.02 5.15 5.22
C HIS A 73 -1.47 3.83 5.89
N GLU A 74 -1.02 3.60 7.11
CA GLU A 74 -1.37 2.37 7.84
C GLU A 74 -2.85 2.31 8.24
N TYR A 75 -3.50 3.45 8.50
CA TYR A 75 -4.94 3.47 8.73
C TYR A 75 -5.72 3.02 7.49
N VAL A 76 -5.22 3.32 6.28
CA VAL A 76 -5.84 2.82 5.05
C VAL A 76 -5.76 1.30 4.97
N HIS A 77 -4.67 0.67 5.43
CA HIS A 77 -4.61 -0.80 5.53
C HIS A 77 -5.66 -1.38 6.48
N ILE A 78 -5.96 -0.72 7.59
CA ILE A 78 -7.06 -1.12 8.48
C ILE A 78 -8.39 -1.08 7.71
N TYR A 79 -8.62 -0.01 6.96
CA TYR A 79 -9.84 0.16 6.18
C TYR A 79 -9.97 -0.86 5.05
N GLN A 80 -8.90 -1.10 4.28
CA GLN A 80 -8.87 -2.12 3.22
C GLN A 80 -9.17 -3.51 3.79
N ASN A 81 -8.50 -3.88 4.88
CA ASN A 81 -8.68 -5.20 5.51
C ASN A 81 -10.06 -5.38 6.14
N ALA A 82 -10.70 -4.32 6.63
CA ALA A 82 -12.07 -4.39 7.12
C ALA A 82 -13.09 -4.78 6.02
N ASN A 83 -12.73 -4.60 4.74
CA ASN A 83 -13.60 -4.90 3.60
C ASN A 83 -13.15 -6.12 2.77
N LYS A 84 -11.99 -6.70 3.07
CA LYS A 84 -11.57 -8.02 2.56
C LYS A 84 -11.92 -9.03 3.65
N VAL A 85 -12.96 -9.86 3.54
CA VAL A 85 -13.32 -10.82 4.61
C VAL A 85 -12.99 -12.29 4.30
N ASP A 86 -12.98 -12.68 3.03
CA ASP A 86 -12.63 -14.05 2.59
C ASP A 86 -11.14 -14.11 2.21
N GLU A 87 -10.43 -15.08 2.81
CA GLU A 87 -8.99 -15.31 2.61
C GLU A 87 -8.66 -15.93 1.25
N ASN A 88 -9.63 -16.58 0.61
CA ASN A 88 -9.47 -17.16 -0.73
C ASN A 88 -9.83 -16.16 -1.83
N ASP A 89 -10.30 -14.98 -1.45
CA ASP A 89 -10.63 -13.92 -2.37
C ASP A 89 -9.38 -13.14 -2.77
N PHE A 90 -9.29 -12.83 -4.06
CA PHE A 90 -8.31 -11.93 -4.63
C PHE A 90 -8.18 -10.60 -3.87
N GLY A 91 -9.28 -10.08 -3.30
CA GLY A 91 -9.28 -8.85 -2.50
C GLY A 91 -8.73 -7.66 -3.28
N LEU A 92 -7.52 -7.20 -2.92
CA LEU A 92 -6.75 -6.19 -3.65
C LEU A 92 -5.40 -6.83 -3.96
N PRO A 93 -4.87 -6.67 -5.19
CA PRO A 93 -3.46 -6.94 -5.47
C PRO A 93 -2.55 -6.23 -4.48
N LEU A 94 -1.38 -6.81 -4.17
CA LEU A 94 -0.44 -6.17 -3.24
C LEU A 94 -0.02 -4.77 -3.70
N TRP A 95 0.21 -4.58 -5.00
CA TRP A 95 0.53 -3.25 -5.55
C TRP A 95 -0.59 -2.22 -5.33
N LEU A 96 -1.85 -2.66 -5.31
CA LEU A 96 -3.00 -1.78 -5.11
C LEU A 96 -3.24 -1.51 -3.61
N GLU A 97 -2.94 -2.49 -2.76
CA GLU A 97 -2.99 -2.36 -1.31
C GLU A 97 -2.04 -1.25 -0.83
N GLU A 98 -0.76 -1.39 -1.14
CA GLU A 98 0.30 -0.42 -0.80
C GLU A 98 0.12 0.90 -1.56
N GLY A 99 -0.11 0.80 -2.87
CA GLY A 99 -0.22 1.96 -3.74
C GLY A 99 -1.39 2.87 -3.37
N SER A 100 -2.54 2.32 -2.96
CA SER A 100 -3.69 3.14 -2.57
C SER A 100 -3.56 3.70 -1.16
N ALA A 101 -2.88 3.01 -0.24
CA ALA A 101 -2.52 3.57 1.06
C ALA A 101 -1.59 4.79 0.90
N GLU A 102 -0.54 4.65 0.08
CA GLU A 102 0.42 5.73 -0.18
C GLU A 102 -0.23 6.92 -0.90
N PHE A 103 -1.02 6.65 -1.94
CA PHE A 103 -1.72 7.69 -2.70
C PHE A 103 -2.64 8.54 -1.81
N LEU A 104 -3.48 7.91 -0.98
CA LEU A 104 -4.41 8.65 -0.11
C LEU A 104 -3.66 9.39 1.00
N ALA A 105 -2.60 8.78 1.56
CA ALA A 105 -1.76 9.44 2.55
C ALA A 105 -1.13 10.72 2.00
N LEU A 106 -0.60 10.69 0.79
CA LEU A 106 -0.03 11.87 0.12
C LEU A 106 -1.10 12.91 -0.23
N TYR A 107 -2.27 12.48 -0.71
CA TYR A 107 -3.39 13.37 -1.03
C TYR A 107 -3.83 14.17 0.21
N LEU A 108 -4.10 13.49 1.32
CA LEU A 108 -4.51 14.13 2.58
C LEU A 108 -3.38 14.95 3.22
N SER A 109 -2.12 14.56 3.00
CA SER A 109 -0.97 15.35 3.48
C SER A 109 -0.91 16.74 2.85
N GLN A 110 -1.36 16.91 1.60
CA GLN A 110 -1.46 18.24 0.99
C GLN A 110 -2.55 19.09 1.66
N GLU A 111 -3.72 18.52 1.96
CA GLU A 111 -4.81 19.24 2.62
C GLU A 111 -4.38 19.81 3.98
N GLU A 112 -3.51 19.07 4.69
CA GLU A 112 -2.95 19.46 5.99
C GLU A 112 -1.66 20.30 5.87
N GLY A 113 -1.18 20.54 4.65
CA GLY A 113 0.04 21.34 4.38
C GLY A 113 1.35 20.65 4.77
N TRP A 114 1.36 19.33 4.83
CA TRP A 114 2.49 18.48 5.23
C TRP A 114 3.43 18.14 4.07
N ALA A 115 2.87 17.89 2.89
CA ALA A 115 3.61 17.52 1.68
C ALA A 115 2.93 18.06 0.42
N ASP A 116 3.70 18.34 -0.63
CA ASP A 116 3.14 18.67 -1.94
C ASP A 116 2.82 17.39 -2.71
N PHE A 117 1.53 17.05 -2.76
CA PHE A 117 1.02 15.86 -3.44
C PHE A 117 1.50 15.77 -4.91
N ARG A 118 1.45 16.87 -5.66
CA ARG A 118 1.78 16.83 -7.09
C ARG A 118 3.28 16.65 -7.31
N MET A 119 4.09 17.25 -6.45
CA MET A 119 5.55 17.07 -6.46
C MET A 119 5.92 15.62 -6.11
N ALA A 120 5.35 15.06 -5.04
CA ALA A 120 5.59 13.68 -4.63
C ALA A 120 5.18 12.67 -5.71
N MET A 121 3.99 12.84 -6.31
CA MET A 121 3.57 11.99 -7.44
C MET A 121 4.54 12.12 -8.63
N ALA A 122 5.07 13.32 -8.92
CA ALA A 122 6.03 13.50 -10.01
C ALA A 122 7.36 12.78 -9.75
N GLU A 123 7.87 12.82 -8.51
CA GLU A 123 9.07 12.08 -8.10
C GLU A 123 8.83 10.56 -8.21
N ALA A 124 7.67 10.07 -7.75
CA ALA A 124 7.26 8.68 -7.91
C ALA A 124 7.21 8.24 -9.38
N LEU A 125 6.78 9.14 -10.28
CA LEU A 125 6.73 8.85 -11.72
C LEU A 125 8.13 8.69 -12.31
N GLU A 126 9.07 9.53 -11.89
CA GLU A 126 10.46 9.44 -12.31
C GLU A 126 11.08 8.12 -11.84
N SER A 127 10.86 7.74 -10.57
CA SER A 127 11.29 6.45 -10.02
C SER A 127 10.67 5.26 -10.78
N ALA A 128 9.37 5.29 -11.07
CA ALA A 128 8.70 4.24 -11.82
C ALA A 128 9.23 4.09 -13.26
N LYS A 129 9.57 5.21 -13.92
CA LYS A 129 10.19 5.20 -15.26
C LYS A 129 11.61 4.67 -15.25
N ASP A 130 12.43 5.11 -14.31
CA ASP A 130 13.79 4.60 -14.14
C ASP A 130 13.79 3.09 -13.87
N LEU A 131 12.82 2.61 -13.10
CA LEU A 131 12.61 1.18 -12.90
C LEU A 131 12.30 0.45 -14.22
N GLN A 132 11.36 0.96 -15.02
CA GLN A 132 11.00 0.38 -16.32
C GLN A 132 12.19 0.34 -17.29
N GLU A 133 13.05 1.36 -17.28
CA GLU A 133 14.27 1.40 -18.09
C GLU A 133 15.31 0.37 -17.64
N ARG A 134 15.50 0.20 -16.33
CA ARG A 134 16.46 -0.76 -15.75
C ARG A 134 15.99 -2.21 -15.87
N HIS A 135 14.69 -2.44 -15.78
CA HIS A 135 14.07 -3.76 -15.79
C HIS A 135 12.94 -3.87 -16.83
N PRO A 136 13.28 -3.84 -18.14
CA PRO A 136 12.26 -3.94 -19.18
C PRO A 136 11.47 -5.25 -19.05
N GLY A 137 10.14 -5.14 -19.01
CA GLY A 137 9.24 -6.27 -18.89
C GLY A 137 8.89 -6.70 -17.46
N ILE A 138 9.38 -5.98 -16.44
CA ILE A 138 8.89 -6.10 -15.07
C ILE A 138 7.89 -4.95 -14.81
N GLY A 139 6.71 -5.28 -14.31
CA GLY A 139 5.63 -4.34 -14.02
C GLY A 139 4.84 -4.71 -12.75
N ILE A 140 3.79 -3.94 -12.46
CA ILE A 140 3.00 -4.14 -11.22
C ILE A 140 2.30 -5.51 -11.17
N GLN A 141 2.00 -6.12 -12.31
CA GLN A 141 1.44 -7.48 -12.37
C GLN A 141 2.37 -8.53 -11.75
N ASP A 142 3.69 -8.32 -11.77
CA ASP A 142 4.67 -9.26 -11.22
C ASP A 142 4.68 -9.27 -9.68
N ILE A 143 4.01 -8.31 -9.05
CA ILE A 143 3.81 -8.24 -7.59
C ILE A 143 2.32 -8.31 -7.23
N GLU A 144 1.47 -8.89 -8.07
CA GLU A 144 0.04 -9.04 -7.75
C GLU A 144 -0.20 -9.82 -6.44
N THR A 145 0.60 -10.87 -6.22
CA THR A 145 0.49 -11.78 -5.06
C THR A 145 1.77 -11.80 -4.25
N SER A 146 1.70 -12.29 -3.01
CA SER A 146 2.89 -12.50 -2.17
C SER A 146 3.86 -13.50 -2.80
N GLU A 147 3.35 -14.58 -3.40
CA GLU A 147 4.16 -15.57 -4.11
C GLU A 147 4.91 -14.95 -5.30
N SER A 148 4.23 -14.15 -6.13
CA SER A 148 4.87 -13.52 -7.28
C SER A 148 5.89 -12.45 -6.85
N ARG A 149 5.57 -11.66 -5.82
CA ARG A 149 6.50 -10.70 -5.22
C ARG A 149 7.75 -11.38 -4.67
N ASP A 150 7.59 -12.47 -3.91
CA ASP A 150 8.71 -13.17 -3.28
C ASP A 150 9.61 -13.83 -4.35
N ALA A 151 9.00 -14.37 -5.41
CA ALA A 151 9.73 -14.85 -6.58
C ALA A 151 10.53 -13.70 -7.25
N LEU A 152 9.93 -12.53 -7.40
CA LEU A 152 10.57 -11.35 -8.00
C LEU A 152 11.71 -10.77 -7.14
N GLN A 153 11.62 -10.85 -5.81
CA GLN A 153 12.67 -10.40 -4.89
C GLN A 153 14.02 -11.09 -5.16
N SER A 154 14.00 -12.32 -5.69
CA SER A 154 15.21 -13.05 -6.09
C SER A 154 15.85 -12.55 -7.40
N ILE A 155 15.13 -11.73 -8.16
CA ILE A 155 15.51 -11.20 -9.48
C ILE A 155 15.97 -9.75 -9.36
N CYS A 156 15.27 -8.94 -8.58
CA CYS A 156 15.58 -7.53 -8.36
C CYS A 156 15.22 -7.11 -6.92
N ASP A 157 15.90 -6.09 -6.41
CA ASP A 157 15.46 -5.33 -5.24
C ASP A 157 14.54 -4.19 -5.70
N CYS A 158 13.42 -4.55 -6.33
CA CYS A 158 12.53 -3.58 -6.97
C CYS A 158 11.05 -3.69 -6.58
N THR A 159 10.70 -4.67 -5.75
CA THR A 159 9.34 -4.90 -5.24
C THR A 159 8.80 -3.67 -4.50
N GLY A 160 9.62 -3.01 -3.67
CA GLY A 160 9.27 -1.76 -2.99
C GLY A 160 8.90 -0.63 -3.96
N MET A 161 9.72 -0.40 -4.99
CA MET A 161 9.40 0.63 -6.00
C MET A 161 8.12 0.28 -6.78
N LEU A 162 7.89 -1.00 -7.10
CA LEU A 162 6.67 -1.42 -7.78
C LEU A 162 5.42 -1.18 -6.94
N GLN A 163 5.46 -1.51 -5.64
CA GLN A 163 4.27 -1.43 -4.78
C GLN A 163 3.96 0.01 -4.35
N TYR A 164 4.98 0.82 -4.05
CA TYR A 164 4.78 2.20 -3.60
C TYR A 164 4.73 3.16 -4.78
N GLU A 165 5.79 3.25 -5.58
CA GLU A 165 5.92 4.27 -6.62
C GLU A 165 5.02 3.99 -7.83
N THR A 166 5.08 2.77 -8.36
CA THR A 166 4.23 2.41 -9.50
C THR A 166 2.79 2.15 -9.05
N GLY A 167 2.59 1.57 -7.85
CA GLY A 167 1.27 1.31 -7.27
C GLY A 167 0.46 2.58 -6.97
N GLN A 168 1.08 3.67 -6.49
CA GLN A 168 0.35 4.93 -6.30
C GLN A 168 -0.08 5.56 -7.63
N TRP A 169 0.72 5.39 -8.69
CA TRP A 169 0.34 5.80 -10.05
C TRP A 169 -0.78 4.96 -10.65
N ALA A 170 -0.78 3.65 -10.37
CA ALA A 170 -1.88 2.75 -10.71
C ALA A 170 -3.18 3.18 -10.02
N THR A 171 -3.10 3.54 -8.74
CA THR A 171 -4.23 4.11 -7.99
C THR A 171 -4.71 5.42 -8.60
N ALA A 172 -3.79 6.34 -8.91
CA ALA A 172 -4.12 7.62 -9.56
C ALA A 172 -4.88 7.41 -10.88
N TRP A 173 -4.48 6.43 -11.68
CA TRP A 173 -5.13 6.09 -12.94
C TRP A 173 -6.57 5.59 -12.73
N LEU A 174 -6.78 4.70 -11.75
CA LEU A 174 -8.11 4.18 -11.40
C LEU A 174 -9.04 5.30 -10.85
N VAL A 175 -8.49 6.17 -10.00
CA VAL A 175 -9.18 7.35 -9.46
C VAL A 175 -9.59 8.32 -10.58
N ASN A 176 -8.71 8.60 -11.53
CA ASN A 176 -8.99 9.50 -12.64
C ASN A 176 -10.12 9.01 -13.57
N ARG A 177 -10.29 7.69 -13.71
CA ARG A 177 -11.41 7.11 -14.48
C ARG A 177 -12.75 7.17 -13.75
N THR A 178 -12.72 7.34 -12.45
CA THR A 178 -13.90 7.31 -11.58
C THR A 178 -13.90 8.53 -10.67
N SER A 179 -13.51 8.36 -9.41
CA SER A 179 -13.19 9.42 -8.44
C SER A 179 -12.59 8.78 -7.18
N LEU A 180 -12.04 9.62 -6.28
CA LEU A 180 -11.66 9.22 -4.93
C LEU A 180 -12.84 8.55 -4.19
N ASP A 181 -14.04 9.12 -4.30
CA ASP A 181 -15.22 8.59 -3.62
C ASP A 181 -15.64 7.23 -4.16
N ILE A 182 -15.57 7.01 -5.48
CA ILE A 182 -15.83 5.68 -6.03
C ILE A 182 -14.77 4.69 -5.57
N PHE A 183 -13.48 5.04 -5.66
CA PHE A 183 -12.40 4.14 -5.27
C PHE A 183 -12.48 3.75 -3.77
N TYR A 184 -12.50 4.73 -2.88
CA TYR A 184 -12.41 4.48 -1.44
C TYR A 184 -13.75 4.17 -0.80
N LYS A 185 -14.87 4.76 -1.24
CA LYS A 185 -16.17 4.61 -0.55
C LYS A 185 -17.13 3.64 -1.24
N SER A 186 -16.79 3.14 -2.42
CA SER A 186 -17.63 2.18 -3.15
C SER A 186 -16.87 0.91 -3.55
N TYR A 187 -15.73 1.04 -4.23
CA TYR A 187 -14.93 -0.10 -4.68
C TYR A 187 -14.36 -0.91 -3.52
N ILE A 188 -13.61 -0.29 -2.60
CA ILE A 188 -13.06 -1.02 -1.45
C ILE A 188 -14.18 -1.67 -0.62
N PRO A 189 -15.26 -0.96 -0.24
CA PRO A 189 -16.38 -1.58 0.47
C PRO A 189 -17.02 -2.75 -0.24
N ASP A 190 -17.28 -2.66 -1.55
CA ASP A 190 -17.98 -3.72 -2.27
C ASP A 190 -17.18 -5.03 -2.39
N ILE A 191 -15.89 -5.05 -2.01
CA ILE A 191 -15.08 -6.26 -1.94
C ILE A 191 -15.71 -7.29 -0.98
N VAL A 192 -16.33 -6.86 0.12
CA VAL A 192 -16.93 -7.81 1.08
C VAL A 192 -18.04 -8.65 0.46
N ASP A 193 -18.78 -8.07 -0.50
CA ASP A 193 -19.96 -8.69 -1.09
C ASP A 193 -19.69 -9.29 -2.47
N LEU A 194 -18.78 -8.69 -3.25
CA LEU A 194 -18.55 -9.03 -4.66
C LEU A 194 -17.21 -9.73 -4.90
N GLY A 195 -16.37 -9.78 -3.87
CA GLY A 195 -14.97 -10.11 -4.02
C GLY A 195 -14.17 -9.05 -4.77
N GLY A 196 -12.86 -9.22 -4.78
CA GLY A 196 -11.94 -8.24 -5.33
C GLY A 196 -12.09 -8.06 -6.83
N HIS A 197 -12.13 -9.17 -7.59
CA HIS A 197 -12.35 -9.12 -9.05
C HIS A 197 -13.73 -8.55 -9.41
N GLY A 198 -14.78 -8.99 -8.70
CA GLY A 198 -16.14 -8.54 -8.97
C GLY A 198 -16.36 -7.06 -8.65
N SER A 199 -15.77 -6.59 -7.54
CA SER A 199 -15.79 -5.17 -7.21
C SER A 199 -14.98 -4.34 -8.21
N PHE A 200 -13.80 -4.81 -8.62
CA PHE A 200 -12.96 -4.12 -9.60
C PHE A 200 -13.68 -3.93 -10.93
N GLU A 201 -14.25 -5.01 -11.47
CA GLU A 201 -14.99 -4.97 -12.74
C GLU A 201 -16.23 -4.07 -12.64
N LYS A 202 -16.97 -4.13 -11.52
CA LYS A 202 -18.16 -3.29 -11.29
C LYS A 202 -17.85 -1.80 -11.33
N HIS A 203 -16.75 -1.37 -10.70
CA HIS A 203 -16.46 0.06 -10.49
C HIS A 203 -15.60 0.67 -11.58
N PHE A 204 -14.70 -0.11 -12.19
CA PHE A 204 -13.80 0.41 -13.24
C PHE A 204 -14.25 0.05 -14.65
N GLY A 205 -15.15 -0.94 -14.81
CA GLY A 205 -15.67 -1.36 -16.11
C GLY A 205 -14.67 -2.15 -16.95
N LEU A 206 -13.64 -2.71 -16.31
CA LEU A 206 -12.64 -3.60 -16.90
C LEU A 206 -12.13 -4.59 -15.86
N THR A 207 -11.63 -5.73 -16.32
CA THR A 207 -10.96 -6.72 -15.47
C THR A 207 -9.55 -6.26 -15.07
N VAL A 208 -8.99 -6.83 -14.01
CA VAL A 208 -7.60 -6.55 -13.58
C VAL A 208 -6.58 -6.89 -14.69
N GLN A 209 -6.85 -7.94 -15.48
CA GLN A 209 -5.98 -8.30 -16.60
C GLN A 209 -6.01 -7.27 -17.74
N GLU A 210 -7.18 -6.71 -18.04
CA GLU A 210 -7.32 -5.61 -19.00
C GLU A 210 -6.65 -4.33 -18.47
N PHE A 211 -6.76 -4.10 -17.14
CA PHE A 211 -6.12 -2.98 -16.47
C PHE A 211 -4.61 -2.97 -16.71
N TYR A 212 -3.92 -4.10 -16.58
CA TYR A 212 -2.47 -4.13 -16.78
C TYR A 212 -2.05 -3.66 -18.17
N GLY A 213 -2.77 -4.08 -19.23
CA GLY A 213 -2.50 -3.61 -20.58
C GLY A 213 -2.72 -2.10 -20.74
N GLU A 214 -3.87 -1.60 -20.27
CA GLU A 214 -4.19 -0.17 -20.36
C GLU A 214 -3.26 0.71 -19.52
N PHE A 215 -2.81 0.20 -18.36
CA PHE A 215 -1.90 0.91 -17.48
C PHE A 215 -0.48 0.97 -18.05
N ASP A 216 0.01 -0.12 -18.65
CA ASP A 216 1.32 -0.13 -19.33
C ASP A 216 1.36 0.86 -20.51
N GLU A 217 0.26 0.95 -21.29
CA GLU A 217 0.11 1.96 -22.33
C GLU A 217 0.14 3.38 -21.76
N PHE A 218 -0.53 3.61 -20.63
CA PHE A 218 -0.50 4.89 -19.92
C PHE A 218 0.90 5.23 -19.40
N MET A 219 1.63 4.26 -18.82
CA MET A 219 3.00 4.45 -18.33
C MET A 219 3.99 4.77 -19.47
N SER A 220 3.69 4.30 -20.67
CA SER A 220 4.44 4.61 -21.90
C SER A 220 4.10 5.98 -22.52
N SER A 221 3.10 6.69 -21.99
CA SER A 221 2.68 7.99 -22.52
C SER A 221 3.59 9.15 -22.05
N SER A 222 3.34 10.36 -22.57
CA SER A 222 4.15 11.52 -22.18
C SER A 222 3.96 11.89 -20.70
N THR A 223 5.03 12.38 -20.05
CA THR A 223 4.95 12.90 -18.67
C THR A 223 3.84 13.93 -18.49
N GLY A 224 3.57 14.75 -19.51
CA GLY A 224 2.46 15.71 -19.48
C GLY A 224 1.09 15.06 -19.37
N ASN A 225 0.85 13.97 -20.10
CA ASN A 225 -0.41 13.21 -20.01
C ASN A 225 -0.54 12.51 -18.65
N GLN A 226 0.57 11.98 -18.13
CA GLN A 226 0.59 11.32 -16.83
C GLN A 226 0.30 12.30 -15.69
N LEU A 227 0.97 13.44 -15.66
CA LEU A 227 0.72 14.46 -14.63
C LEU A 227 -0.64 15.16 -14.76
N ALA A 228 -1.35 14.99 -15.88
CA ALA A 228 -2.66 15.59 -16.10
C ALA A 228 -3.81 14.81 -15.45
N ILE A 229 -3.60 13.53 -15.09
CA ILE A 229 -4.61 12.70 -14.45
C ILE A 229 -4.69 12.90 -12.93
N LEU A 230 -3.72 13.59 -12.34
CA LEU A 230 -3.65 13.78 -10.90
C LEU A 230 -4.82 14.64 -10.41
N PRO A 231 -5.55 14.22 -9.37
CA PRO A 231 -6.59 15.05 -8.78
C PRO A 231 -5.97 16.26 -8.07
N ILE A 232 -6.81 17.25 -7.78
CA ILE A 232 -6.46 18.37 -6.92
C ILE A 232 -6.96 18.02 -5.51
N PRO A 233 -6.08 17.96 -4.51
CA PRO A 233 -6.44 17.96 -3.09
C PRO A 233 -7.26 19.18 -2.70
#